data_AF-A0AAV7TJW8-F1
#
_entry.id   AF-A0AAV7TJW8-F1
#
_cell.length_a   1.000
_cell.length_b   1.000
_cell.length_c   1.000
_cell.angle_alpha   90.00
_cell.angle_beta   90.00
_cell.angle_gamma   90.00
#
_symmetry.space_group_name_H-M   'P 1'
#
loop_
_entity.id
_entity.type
_entity.pdbx_description
1 polymer ?
#
loop_
_entity_poly.entity_id
_entity_poly.type
_entity_poly.pdbx_seq_one_letter_code
_entity_poly.pdbx_strand_id
1 'polypeptide(L)'
;MQDSFKNVGRKAARGRRKEFSRLQQQLQELHDLQLRGWDVMNPLEAVKKELSEHFHDEPRRIIFRAKVENLEKGEKCNFFFFKKIYSAHTPLVQLRNKEGTLCDTKEDIRKAVTDFYGDLYLEKRSDGDQAEKFLSGIPRKVSAPAREVLNTPLTLEELHLAVKSFKSGKTPGSDGLPNEFYTSLWDLVGPDLLELNEEME
;
A
#
# COMPACT_ATOMS: atom_id res chain seq x y z
N MET A 1 -29.11 -33.40 -6.14
CA MET A 1 -27.81 -33.38 -5.42
C MET A 1 -27.00 -32.10 -5.67
N GLN A 2 -26.88 -31.61 -6.92
CA GLN A 2 -26.14 -30.37 -7.27
C GLN A 2 -26.62 -29.09 -6.57
N ASP A 3 -27.93 -28.93 -6.32
CA ASP A 3 -28.46 -27.71 -5.67
C ASP A 3 -28.16 -27.62 -4.16
N SER A 4 -27.93 -28.76 -3.51
CA SER A 4 -27.53 -28.81 -2.10
C SER A 4 -26.14 -28.18 -1.91
N PHE A 5 -25.17 -28.55 -2.74
CA PHE A 5 -23.81 -28.01 -2.71
C PHE A 5 -23.76 -26.50 -3.03
N LYS A 6 -24.57 -26.04 -3.99
CA LYS A 6 -24.69 -24.60 -4.30
C LYS A 6 -25.23 -23.81 -3.11
N ASN A 7 -26.23 -24.35 -2.40
CA ASN A 7 -26.83 -23.68 -1.24
C ASN A 7 -25.89 -23.64 -0.02
N VAL A 8 -25.14 -24.71 0.23
CA VAL A 8 -24.09 -24.73 1.27
C VAL A 8 -23.01 -23.68 0.95
N GLY A 9 -22.54 -23.61 -0.30
CA GLY A 9 -21.56 -22.61 -0.73
C GLY A 9 -22.05 -21.16 -0.58
N ARG A 10 -23.34 -20.90 -0.87
CA ARG A 10 -23.98 -19.57 -0.68
C ARG A 10 -24.10 -19.21 0.80
N LYS A 11 -24.53 -20.14 1.65
CA LYS A 11 -24.65 -19.92 3.11
C LYS A 11 -23.28 -19.61 3.72
N ALA A 12 -22.26 -20.37 3.35
CA ALA A 12 -20.89 -20.14 3.80
C ALA A 12 -20.33 -18.78 3.30
N ALA A 13 -20.61 -18.40 2.05
CA ALA A 13 -20.21 -17.09 1.52
C ALA A 13 -20.90 -15.93 2.24
N ARG A 14 -22.19 -16.04 2.56
CA ARG A 14 -22.92 -15.05 3.36
C ARG A 14 -22.36 -14.91 4.77
N GLY A 15 -22.06 -16.04 5.44
CA GLY A 15 -21.43 -16.04 6.75
C GLY A 15 -20.10 -15.28 6.75
N ARG A 16 -19.24 -15.53 5.76
CA ARG A 16 -17.95 -14.84 5.63
C ARG A 16 -18.07 -13.34 5.34
N ARG A 17 -19.02 -12.92 4.51
CA ARG A 17 -19.28 -11.48 4.27
C ARG A 17 -19.76 -10.77 5.53
N LYS A 18 -20.61 -11.43 6.31
CA LYS A 18 -21.07 -10.91 7.60
C LYS A 18 -19.91 -10.78 8.59
N GLU A 19 -19.05 -11.79 8.63
CA GLU A 19 -17.86 -11.78 9.47
C GLU A 19 -16.85 -10.70 9.08
N PHE A 20 -16.59 -10.53 7.78
CA PHE A 20 -15.75 -9.45 7.28
C PHE A 20 -16.32 -8.06 7.64
N SER A 21 -17.63 -7.87 7.48
CA SER A 21 -18.30 -6.61 7.87
C SER A 21 -18.18 -6.36 9.37
N ARG A 22 -18.30 -7.41 10.20
CA ARG A 22 -18.11 -7.35 11.66
C ARG A 22 -16.70 -6.89 12.01
N LEU A 23 -15.67 -7.48 11.38
CA LEU A 23 -14.28 -7.13 11.62
C LEU A 23 -13.95 -5.70 11.17
N GLN A 24 -14.51 -5.24 10.05
CA GLN A 24 -14.37 -3.85 9.62
C GLN A 24 -15.01 -2.87 10.61
N GLN A 25 -16.19 -3.20 11.13
CA GLN A 25 -16.86 -2.39 12.14
C GLN A 25 -16.03 -2.34 13.44
N GLN A 26 -15.53 -3.48 13.91
CA GLN A 26 -14.66 -3.54 15.09
C GLN A 26 -13.36 -2.76 14.91
N LEU A 27 -12.76 -2.80 13.72
CA LEU A 27 -11.57 -2.01 13.42
C LEU A 27 -11.85 -0.51 13.54
N GLN A 28 -13.00 -0.06 13.04
CA GLN A 28 -13.43 1.34 13.16
C GLN A 28 -13.66 1.75 14.62
N GLU A 29 -14.36 0.92 15.39
CA GLU A 29 -14.63 1.16 16.81
C GLU A 29 -13.34 1.23 17.64
N LEU A 30 -12.37 0.33 17.37
CA LEU A 30 -11.07 0.35 18.03
C LEU A 30 -10.25 1.58 17.64
N HIS A 31 -10.29 2.01 16.37
CA HIS A 31 -9.66 3.26 15.97
C HIS A 31 -10.26 4.48 16.67
N ASP A 32 -11.59 4.53 16.83
CA ASP A 32 -12.26 5.62 17.54
C ASP A 32 -11.90 5.64 19.04
N LEU A 33 -11.75 4.46 19.66
CA LEU A 33 -11.29 4.33 21.05
C LEU A 33 -9.82 4.76 21.21
N GLN A 34 -8.97 4.40 20.25
CA GLN A 34 -7.57 4.83 20.22
C GLN A 34 -7.45 6.36 20.13
N LEU A 35 -8.27 7.00 19.28
CA LEU A 35 -8.32 8.46 19.17
C LEU A 35 -8.79 9.15 20.46
N ARG A 36 -9.57 8.46 21.28
CA ARG A 36 -10.01 8.91 22.61
C ARG A 36 -8.99 8.61 23.72
N GLY A 37 -7.83 8.06 23.39
CA GLY A 37 -6.73 7.80 24.33
C GLY A 37 -6.79 6.46 25.06
N TRP A 38 -7.65 5.53 24.65
CA TRP A 38 -7.69 4.18 25.22
C TRP A 38 -6.58 3.29 24.64
N ASP A 39 -5.94 2.49 25.50
CA ASP A 39 -5.01 1.46 25.03
C ASP A 39 -5.77 0.28 24.42
N VAL A 40 -5.70 0.20 23.10
CA VAL A 40 -6.35 -0.83 22.28
C VAL A 40 -5.33 -1.56 21.41
N MET A 41 -4.03 -1.50 21.74
CA MET A 41 -2.97 -2.05 20.88
C MET A 41 -3.18 -3.54 20.57
N ASN A 42 -3.39 -4.36 21.62
CA ASN A 42 -3.62 -5.80 21.47
C ASN A 42 -4.88 -6.16 20.67
N PRO A 43 -6.08 -5.63 20.99
CA PRO A 43 -7.27 -5.92 20.20
C PRO A 43 -7.18 -5.36 18.76
N LEU A 44 -6.52 -4.22 18.55
CA LEU A 44 -6.30 -3.67 17.22
C LEU A 44 -5.42 -4.58 16.36
N GLU A 45 -4.33 -5.10 16.93
CA GLU A 45 -3.43 -6.01 16.24
C GLU A 45 -4.11 -7.35 15.91
N ALA A 46 -4.94 -7.86 16.83
CA ALA A 46 -5.73 -9.07 16.60
C ALA A 46 -6.72 -8.90 15.44
N VAL A 47 -7.50 -7.82 15.42
CA VAL A 47 -8.47 -7.54 14.33
C VAL A 47 -7.76 -7.31 13.00
N LYS A 48 -6.62 -6.60 13.00
CA LYS A 48 -5.79 -6.42 11.79
C LYS A 48 -5.28 -7.75 11.26
N LYS A 49 -4.83 -8.65 12.14
CA LYS A 49 -4.38 -10.00 11.75
C LYS A 49 -5.51 -10.80 11.13
N GLU A 50 -6.69 -10.85 11.75
CA GLU A 50 -7.87 -11.55 11.22
C GLU A 50 -8.33 -10.99 9.86
N LEU A 51 -8.29 -9.66 9.69
CA LEU A 51 -8.55 -9.02 8.39
C LEU A 51 -7.50 -9.39 7.35
N SER A 52 -6.22 -9.40 7.72
CA SER A 52 -5.13 -9.81 6.83
C SER A 52 -5.31 -11.25 6.35
N GLU A 53 -5.70 -12.17 7.24
CA GLU A 53 -6.03 -13.56 6.86
C GLU A 53 -7.19 -13.61 5.86
N HIS A 54 -8.24 -12.80 6.06
CA HIS A 54 -9.35 -12.69 5.11
C HIS A 54 -8.88 -12.22 3.72
N PHE A 55 -7.98 -11.22 3.67
CA PHE A 55 -7.40 -10.73 2.43
C PHE A 55 -6.45 -11.72 1.75
N HIS A 56 -5.88 -12.68 2.47
CA HIS A 56 -5.09 -13.77 1.88
C HIS A 56 -5.97 -14.88 1.32
N ASP A 57 -7.06 -15.23 2.00
CA ASP A 57 -7.92 -16.37 1.63
C ASP A 57 -8.94 -16.05 0.54
N GLU A 58 -9.46 -14.83 0.47
CA GLU A 58 -10.40 -14.43 -0.58
C GLU A 58 -9.81 -14.55 -2.00
N PRO A 59 -8.59 -14.04 -2.29
CA PRO A 59 -7.93 -14.26 -3.58
C PRO A 59 -7.75 -15.74 -3.92
N ARG A 60 -7.29 -16.57 -2.97
CA ARG A 60 -7.11 -18.02 -3.17
C ARG A 60 -8.40 -18.69 -3.61
N ARG A 61 -9.52 -18.33 -2.97
CA ARG A 61 -10.85 -18.86 -3.30
C ARG A 61 -11.35 -18.39 -4.66
N ILE A 62 -10.98 -17.18 -5.06
CA ILE A 62 -11.29 -16.61 -6.37
C ILE A 62 -10.48 -17.31 -7.47
N ILE A 63 -9.17 -17.51 -7.28
CA ILE A 63 -8.31 -18.29 -8.18
C ILE A 63 -8.89 -19.70 -8.40
N PHE A 64 -9.23 -20.39 -7.29
CA PHE A 64 -9.81 -21.74 -7.33
C PHE A 64 -11.10 -21.79 -8.16
N ARG A 65 -11.98 -20.79 -8.03
CA ARG A 65 -13.23 -20.70 -8.81
C ARG A 65 -13.01 -20.33 -10.27
N ALA A 66 -12.00 -19.51 -10.53
CA ALA A 66 -11.65 -19.08 -11.87
C ALA A 66 -10.95 -20.18 -12.69
N LYS A 67 -10.58 -21.31 -12.06
CA LYS A 67 -9.87 -22.44 -12.69
C LYS A 67 -8.61 -21.99 -13.44
N VAL A 68 -7.92 -20.98 -12.91
CA VAL A 68 -6.66 -20.49 -13.48
C VAL A 68 -5.57 -21.45 -13.01
N GLU A 69 -5.06 -22.28 -13.92
CA GLU A 69 -4.02 -23.29 -13.64
C GLU A 69 -2.65 -22.67 -13.33
N ASN A 70 -2.38 -21.45 -13.83
CA ASN A 70 -1.10 -20.77 -13.66
C ASN A 70 -1.33 -19.32 -13.21
N LEU A 71 -1.44 -19.10 -11.89
CA LEU A 71 -0.97 -17.84 -11.33
C LEU A 71 0.55 -17.88 -11.48
N GLU A 72 1.14 -17.02 -12.32
CA GLU A 72 2.58 -17.02 -12.52
C GLU A 72 3.29 -17.01 -11.16
N LYS A 73 4.22 -17.95 -10.99
CA LYS A 73 4.83 -18.35 -9.73
C LYS A 73 5.26 -17.13 -8.89
N GLY A 74 4.43 -16.77 -7.92
CA GLY A 74 4.76 -15.75 -6.91
C GLY A 74 4.09 -14.38 -7.07
N GLU A 75 3.36 -14.12 -8.16
CA GLU A 75 2.60 -12.87 -8.25
C GLU A 75 1.38 -12.90 -7.32
N LYS A 76 1.28 -11.90 -6.43
CA LYS A 76 0.05 -11.66 -5.66
C LYS A 76 -1.08 -11.36 -6.64
N CYS A 77 -2.32 -11.70 -6.26
CA CYS A 77 -3.52 -11.21 -6.96
C CYS A 77 -3.53 -9.68 -6.96
N ASN A 78 -2.94 -9.08 -7.99
CA ASN A 78 -2.86 -7.64 -8.14
C ASN A 78 -4.21 -7.10 -8.63
N PHE A 79 -4.35 -5.77 -8.61
CA PHE A 79 -5.54 -5.08 -9.11
C PHE A 79 -5.98 -5.59 -10.49
N PHE A 80 -5.04 -5.91 -11.39
CA PHE A 80 -5.33 -6.40 -12.73
C PHE A 80 -5.96 -7.80 -12.74
N PHE A 81 -5.50 -8.72 -11.87
CA PHE A 81 -6.10 -10.04 -11.70
C PHE A 81 -7.57 -9.96 -11.25
N PHE A 82 -7.83 -9.14 -10.23
CA PHE A 82 -9.19 -8.92 -9.74
C PHE A 82 -10.05 -8.17 -10.75
N LYS A 83 -9.50 -7.17 -11.44
CA LYS A 83 -10.19 -6.48 -12.55
C LYS A 83 -10.62 -7.49 -13.61
N LYS A 84 -9.76 -8.45 -14.00
CA LYS A 84 -10.09 -9.49 -14.99
C LYS A 84 -11.21 -10.43 -14.53
N ILE A 85 -11.26 -10.78 -13.24
CA ILE A 85 -12.28 -11.69 -12.68
C ILE A 85 -13.61 -10.98 -12.39
N TYR A 86 -13.56 -9.75 -11.90
CA TYR A 86 -14.73 -8.91 -11.63
C TYR A 86 -15.17 -8.08 -12.83
N SER A 87 -14.56 -8.27 -14.01
CA SER A 87 -14.91 -7.59 -15.27
C SER A 87 -16.29 -7.95 -15.84
N ALA A 88 -17.16 -8.61 -15.07
CA ALA A 88 -18.59 -8.35 -15.20
C ALA A 88 -18.82 -6.87 -14.79
N HIS A 89 -18.58 -5.97 -15.75
CA HIS A 89 -18.61 -4.52 -15.61
C HIS A 89 -19.77 -4.11 -14.68
N THR A 90 -19.43 -3.57 -13.52
CA THR A 90 -20.32 -2.61 -12.89
C THR A 90 -19.93 -1.29 -13.53
N PRO A 91 -20.58 -0.86 -14.63
CA PRO A 91 -20.29 0.45 -15.17
C PRO A 91 -20.51 1.47 -14.06
N LEU A 92 -19.64 2.48 -13.99
CA LEU A 92 -19.91 3.64 -13.16
C LEU A 92 -21.20 4.25 -13.73
N VAL A 93 -22.33 3.99 -13.07
CA VAL A 93 -23.66 4.36 -13.58
C VAL A 93 -23.93 5.82 -13.29
N GLN A 94 -23.47 6.31 -12.13
CA GLN A 94 -23.75 7.66 -11.66
C GLN A 94 -22.62 8.18 -10.77
N LEU A 95 -22.37 9.49 -10.80
CA LEU A 95 -21.50 10.20 -9.88
C LEU A 95 -22.02 11.62 -9.63
N ARG A 96 -21.58 12.29 -8.56
CA ARG A 96 -21.91 13.70 -8.33
C ARG A 96 -20.76 14.59 -8.77
N ASN A 97 -21.07 15.63 -9.55
CA ASN A 97 -20.09 16.65 -9.91
C ASN A 97 -19.78 17.59 -8.72
N LYS A 98 -18.89 18.56 -8.93
CA LYS A 98 -18.47 19.52 -7.90
C LYS A 98 -19.61 20.41 -7.39
N GLU A 99 -20.64 20.64 -8.21
CA GLU A 99 -21.87 21.35 -7.84
C GLU A 99 -22.88 20.45 -7.07
N GLY A 100 -22.54 19.18 -6.81
CA GLY A 100 -23.41 18.22 -6.13
C GLY A 100 -24.50 17.62 -7.01
N THR A 101 -24.50 17.92 -8.31
CA THR A 101 -25.46 17.45 -9.31
C THR A 101 -25.14 16.01 -9.73
N LEU A 102 -26.17 15.18 -9.84
CA LEU A 102 -26.04 13.78 -10.26
C LEU A 102 -25.79 13.72 -11.79
N CYS A 103 -24.70 13.09 -12.18
CA CYS A 103 -24.31 12.82 -13.57
C CYS A 103 -24.51 11.32 -13.82
N ASP A 104 -25.34 10.96 -14.79
CA ASP A 104 -25.69 9.57 -15.13
C ASP A 104 -25.44 9.21 -16.61
N THR A 105 -25.14 10.19 -17.45
CA THR A 105 -24.70 9.98 -18.84
C THR A 105 -23.18 9.75 -18.90
N LYS A 106 -22.71 9.04 -19.93
CA LYS A 106 -21.27 8.75 -20.08
C LYS A 106 -20.45 10.02 -20.28
N GLU A 107 -20.99 10.97 -21.01
CA GLU A 107 -20.38 12.25 -21.32
C GLU A 107 -20.26 13.11 -20.05
N ASP A 108 -21.33 13.20 -19.26
CA ASP A 108 -21.33 13.96 -18.01
C ASP A 108 -20.41 13.32 -16.97
N ILE A 109 -20.42 11.99 -16.88
CA ILE A 109 -19.51 11.22 -16.02
C ILE A 109 -18.06 11.49 -16.43
N ARG A 110 -17.74 11.40 -17.72
CA ARG A 110 -16.38 11.64 -18.22
C ARG A 110 -15.94 13.08 -17.93
N LYS A 111 -16.83 14.04 -18.15
CA LYS A 111 -16.56 15.45 -17.87
C LYS A 111 -16.31 15.67 -16.39
N ALA A 112 -17.18 15.18 -15.51
CA ALA A 112 -17.04 15.33 -14.07
C ALA A 112 -15.75 14.69 -13.53
N VAL A 113 -15.36 13.53 -14.05
CA VAL A 113 -14.07 12.87 -13.70
C VAL A 113 -12.89 13.70 -14.21
N THR A 114 -12.96 14.20 -15.43
CA THR A 114 -11.88 15.01 -16.05
C THR A 114 -11.69 16.31 -15.28
N ASP A 115 -12.79 17.01 -14.97
CA ASP A 115 -12.78 18.25 -14.21
C ASP A 115 -12.23 18.01 -12.80
N PHE A 116 -12.70 16.95 -12.10
CA PHE A 116 -12.23 16.62 -10.76
C PHE A 116 -10.73 16.35 -10.71
N TYR A 117 -10.21 15.48 -11.59
CA TYR A 117 -8.78 15.16 -11.59
C TYR A 117 -7.93 16.29 -12.17
N GLY A 118 -8.47 17.07 -13.11
CA GLY A 118 -7.88 18.30 -13.58
C GLY A 118 -7.66 19.28 -12.43
N ASP A 119 -8.68 19.51 -11.59
CA ASP A 119 -8.60 20.39 -10.41
C ASP A 119 -7.73 19.79 -9.29
N LEU A 120 -7.76 18.47 -9.09
CA LEU A 120 -6.97 17.78 -8.06
C LEU A 120 -5.47 17.89 -8.31
N TYR A 121 -5.07 17.68 -9.57
CA TYR A 121 -3.67 17.72 -10.00
C TYR A 121 -3.26 19.07 -10.58
N LEU A 122 -4.15 20.05 -10.57
CA LEU A 122 -3.79 21.42 -10.92
C LEU A 122 -2.72 21.89 -9.94
N GLU A 123 -1.70 22.56 -10.48
CA GLU A 123 -0.68 23.19 -9.67
C GLU A 123 -1.32 24.25 -8.77
N LYS A 124 -1.41 23.94 -7.48
CA LYS A 124 -1.86 24.90 -6.47
C LYS A 124 -0.64 25.74 -6.09
N ARG A 125 -0.74 27.06 -6.24
CA ARG A 125 0.28 27.96 -5.68
C ARG A 125 0.41 27.67 -4.20
N SER A 126 1.59 27.22 -3.79
CA SER A 126 1.96 27.16 -2.38
C SER A 126 2.05 28.60 -1.88
N ASP A 127 1.29 28.93 -0.84
CA ASP A 127 1.48 30.17 -0.12
C ASP A 127 2.86 30.14 0.54
N GLY A 128 3.79 30.95 0.01
CA GLY A 128 5.17 31.01 0.50
C GLY A 128 5.25 31.34 1.98
N ASP A 129 4.30 32.13 2.49
CA ASP A 129 4.25 32.48 3.92
C ASP A 129 3.82 31.29 4.78
N GLN A 130 2.95 30.42 4.27
CA GLN A 130 2.55 29.18 4.97
C GLN A 130 3.67 28.15 4.95
N ALA A 131 4.39 28.03 3.83
CA ALA A 131 5.57 27.19 3.74
C ALA A 131 6.65 27.65 4.72
N GLU A 132 6.92 28.96 4.79
CA GLU A 132 7.88 29.52 5.74
C GLU A 132 7.44 29.35 7.20
N LYS A 133 6.16 29.56 7.52
CA LYS A 133 5.61 29.26 8.86
C LYS A 133 5.71 27.78 9.22
N PHE A 134 5.49 26.88 8.27
CA PHE A 134 5.63 25.44 8.50
C PHE A 134 7.10 25.08 8.76
N LEU A 135 8.02 25.69 8.01
CA LEU A 135 9.45 25.44 8.11
C LEU A 135 10.13 26.21 9.26
N SER A 136 9.48 27.20 9.88
CA SER A 136 10.12 28.05 10.90
C SER A 136 10.58 27.29 12.14
N GLY A 137 9.97 26.14 12.43
CA GLY A 137 10.38 25.25 13.52
C GLY A 137 11.53 24.30 13.16
N ILE A 138 11.95 24.26 11.89
CA ILE A 138 12.97 23.35 11.39
C ILE A 138 14.27 24.12 11.20
N PRO A 139 15.38 23.70 11.85
CA PRO A 139 16.69 24.30 11.61
C PRO A 139 17.05 24.19 10.11
N ARG A 140 17.33 25.34 9.47
CA ARG A 140 17.72 25.38 8.05
C ARG A 140 19.09 24.77 7.75
N LYS A 141 19.90 24.58 8.80
CA LYS A 141 21.24 24.01 8.71
C LYS A 141 21.40 22.95 9.79
N VAL A 142 22.10 21.88 9.44
CA VAL A 142 22.62 20.92 10.42
C VAL A 142 23.58 21.63 11.37
N SER A 143 23.64 21.18 12.62
CA SER A 143 24.61 21.69 13.59
C SER A 143 26.03 21.38 13.14
N ALA A 144 27.01 22.18 13.58
CA ALA A 144 28.42 21.93 13.24
C ALA A 144 28.88 20.51 13.63
N PRO A 145 28.52 19.97 14.82
CA PRO A 145 28.86 18.59 15.18
C PRO A 145 28.18 17.55 14.27
N ALA A 146 26.91 17.75 13.91
CA ALA A 146 26.20 16.83 13.01
C ALA A 146 26.82 16.84 11.61
N ARG A 147 27.26 18.01 11.13
CA ARG A 147 27.96 18.12 9.84
C ARG A 147 29.29 17.38 9.84
N GLU A 148 30.05 17.44 10.94
CA GLU A 148 31.30 16.69 11.07
C GLU A 148 31.05 15.18 10.97
N VAL A 149 30.03 14.67 11.65
CA VAL A 149 29.64 13.26 11.58
C VAL A 149 29.14 12.88 10.18
N LEU A 150 28.32 13.73 9.53
CA LEU A 150 27.80 13.43 8.19
C LEU A 150 28.87 13.45 7.10
N ASN A 151 30.02 14.06 7.36
CA ASN A 151 31.15 14.12 6.43
C ASN A 151 32.21 13.02 6.71
N THR A 152 31.98 12.13 7.67
CA THR A 152 32.89 10.99 7.86
C THR A 152 32.69 9.97 6.76
N PRO A 153 33.75 9.28 6.31
CA PRO A 153 33.63 8.20 5.34
C PRO A 153 32.65 7.14 5.82
N LEU A 154 31.82 6.65 4.88
CA LEU A 154 30.85 5.61 5.15
C LEU A 154 31.57 4.30 5.51
N THR A 155 31.06 3.58 6.50
CA THR A 155 31.64 2.29 6.89
C THR A 155 30.86 1.11 6.30
N LEU A 156 31.55 -0.02 6.12
CA LEU A 156 30.92 -1.27 5.67
C LEU A 156 29.79 -1.72 6.63
N GLU A 157 29.94 -1.46 7.93
CA GLU A 157 28.93 -1.80 8.94
C GLU A 157 27.66 -0.95 8.77
N GLU A 158 27.81 0.35 8.54
CA GLU A 158 26.67 1.25 8.30
C GLU A 158 25.89 0.86 7.04
N LEU A 159 26.60 0.54 5.94
CA LEU A 159 25.98 0.02 4.72
C LEU A 159 25.22 -1.28 4.97
N HIS A 160 25.82 -2.22 5.71
CA HIS A 160 25.17 -3.50 6.02
C HIS A 160 23.90 -3.30 6.84
N LEU A 161 23.94 -2.42 7.84
CA LEU A 161 22.77 -2.07 8.66
C LEU A 161 21.67 -1.44 7.80
N ALA A 162 22.04 -0.56 6.86
CA ALA A 162 21.09 0.04 5.92
C ALA A 162 20.40 -1.03 5.06
N VAL A 163 21.16 -1.94 4.44
CA VAL A 163 20.61 -3.04 3.62
C VAL A 163 19.70 -3.94 4.45
N LYS A 164 20.09 -4.28 5.68
CA LYS A 164 19.26 -5.09 6.60
C LYS A 164 17.96 -4.40 7.03
N SER A 165 17.92 -3.07 7.03
CA SER A 165 16.72 -2.31 7.38
C SER A 165 15.62 -2.37 6.31
N PHE A 166 15.97 -2.77 5.09
CA PHE A 166 15.03 -2.83 3.98
C PHE A 166 14.02 -3.97 4.16
N LYS A 167 12.76 -3.70 3.76
CA LYS A 167 11.69 -4.69 3.82
C LYS A 167 11.87 -5.73 2.71
N SER A 168 11.83 -7.01 3.08
CA SER A 168 11.78 -8.14 2.16
C SER A 168 10.48 -8.19 1.35
N GLY A 169 10.53 -8.86 0.19
CA GLY A 169 9.38 -9.07 -0.71
C GLY A 169 8.87 -7.79 -1.36
N LYS A 170 9.73 -6.77 -1.49
CA LYS A 170 9.47 -5.54 -2.23
C LYS A 170 9.86 -5.71 -3.68
N THR A 171 9.23 -4.91 -4.53
CA THR A 171 9.60 -4.83 -5.96
C THR A 171 11.03 -4.31 -6.07
N PRO A 172 11.89 -4.92 -6.90
CA PRO A 172 13.24 -4.43 -7.15
C PRO A 172 13.29 -2.97 -7.62
N GLY A 173 14.43 -2.33 -7.40
CA GLY A 173 14.69 -0.96 -7.85
C GLY A 173 14.99 -0.88 -9.34
N SER A 174 15.58 0.23 -9.76
CA SER A 174 16.06 0.44 -11.14
C SER A 174 17.17 -0.54 -11.54
N ASP A 175 17.86 -1.12 -10.56
CA ASP A 175 18.87 -2.17 -10.72
C ASP A 175 18.29 -3.55 -11.01
N GLY A 176 16.99 -3.76 -10.79
CA GLY A 176 16.32 -5.04 -10.96
C GLY A 176 16.67 -6.10 -9.90
N LEU A 177 17.45 -5.75 -8.87
CA LEU A 177 17.88 -6.68 -7.82
C LEU A 177 17.01 -6.53 -6.55
N PRO A 178 16.47 -7.63 -5.99
CA PRO A 178 15.69 -7.57 -4.76
C PRO A 178 16.59 -7.41 -3.53
N ASN A 179 16.05 -6.94 -2.41
CA ASN A 179 16.81 -6.81 -1.16
C ASN A 179 17.44 -8.14 -0.69
N GLU A 180 16.75 -9.24 -0.95
CA GLU A 180 17.21 -10.60 -0.66
C GLU A 180 18.54 -10.92 -1.34
N PHE A 181 18.82 -10.36 -2.51
CA PHE A 181 20.11 -10.50 -3.18
C PHE A 181 21.24 -9.87 -2.35
N TYR A 182 21.08 -8.61 -1.98
CA TYR A 182 22.08 -7.85 -1.22
C TYR A 182 22.33 -8.43 0.17
N THR A 183 21.26 -8.83 0.87
CA THR A 183 21.37 -9.46 2.20
C THR A 183 22.00 -10.85 2.15
N SER A 184 21.74 -11.63 1.10
CA SER A 184 22.24 -13.01 0.99
C SER A 184 23.67 -13.09 0.47
N LEU A 185 24.09 -12.10 -0.33
CA LEU A 185 25.43 -12.04 -0.94
C LEU A 185 26.27 -10.90 -0.35
N TRP A 186 25.92 -10.39 0.82
CA TRP A 186 26.57 -9.22 1.43
C TRP A 186 28.09 -9.35 1.51
N ASP A 187 28.59 -10.53 1.92
CA ASP A 187 30.03 -10.77 2.05
C ASP A 187 30.78 -10.70 0.71
N LEU A 188 30.06 -10.86 -0.41
CA LEU A 188 30.61 -10.74 -1.76
C LEU A 188 30.46 -9.32 -2.30
N VAL A 189 29.28 -8.71 -2.18
CA VAL A 189 28.97 -7.43 -2.84
C VAL A 189 29.21 -6.20 -1.96
N GLY A 190 29.25 -6.36 -0.65
CA GLY A 190 29.39 -5.28 0.32
C GLY A 190 30.67 -4.46 0.12
N PRO A 191 31.86 -5.09 -0.03
CA PRO A 191 33.10 -4.36 -0.31
C PRO A 191 33.03 -3.54 -1.60
N ASP A 192 32.53 -4.13 -2.69
CA ASP A 192 32.39 -3.45 -3.98
C ASP A 192 31.43 -2.24 -3.90
N LEU A 193 30.35 -2.35 -3.12
CA LEU A 193 29.41 -1.25 -2.89
C LEU A 193 30.02 -0.10 -2.10
N LEU A 194 30.93 -0.40 -1.16
CA LEU A 194 31.65 0.64 -0.41
C LEU A 194 32.68 1.34 -1.31
N GLU A 195 33.44 0.58 -2.10
CA GLU A 195 34.41 1.14 -3.06
C GLU A 195 33.74 2.03 -4.09
N LEU A 196 32.59 1.61 -4.64
CA LEU A 196 31.81 2.42 -5.58
C LEU A 196 31.36 3.76 -4.97
N ASN A 197 31.04 3.80 -3.67
CA ASN A 197 30.69 5.05 -3.01
C ASN A 197 31.89 6.01 -2.96
N GLU A 198 33.08 5.49 -2.68
CA GLU A 198 34.32 6.28 -2.63
C GLU A 198 34.74 6.81 -4.00
N GLU A 199 34.45 6.09 -5.09
CA GLU A 199 34.75 6.55 -6.47
C GLU A 199 33.80 7.64 -6.99
N MET A 200 32.60 7.75 -6.41
CA MET A 200 31.54 8.64 -6.89
C MET A 200 31.48 9.99 -6.14
N GLU A 201 32.27 10.17 -5.09
CA GLU A 201 32.49 11.44 -4.36
C GLU A 201 33.62 12.29 -4.97
#